data_AF-A0A328ABX2-F1
#
_entry.id   AF-A0A328ABX2-F1
#
_cell.length_a   1.000
_cell.length_b   1.000
_cell.length_c   1.000
_cell.angle_alpha   90.00
_cell.angle_beta   90.00
_cell.angle_gamma   90.00
#
_symmetry.space_group_name_H-M   'P 1'
#
loop_
_entity.id
_entity.type
_entity.pdbx_description
1 polymer ?
#
loop_
_entity_poly.entity_id
_entity_poly.type
_entity_poly.pdbx_seq_one_letter_code
_entity_poly.pdbx_strand_id
1 'polypeptide(L)'
;MAESMTPNPSSERLGEENERAQSVPCADAGTHIPRSPEGPSPDPVAALRVAPGYRRRVSLAECPVGLFMSASGEVCLKTEYRTAGGAIEAYIASSGEFFWGDQPQTVESQAQQVVTPLEAARDMGSRAPQGAGCDPGRDNPPPSQPLREAVGREEFERRFIEKMVAVAGETFADGESVCEYAAQAAPTYWEEPWQREEGPEACALADINYWEG
;
A
#
# COMPACT_ATOMS: atom_id res chain seq x y z
N MET A 1 -9.09 -15.26 60.44
CA MET A 1 -10.55 -15.11 60.66
C MET A 1 -10.78 -13.65 61.01
N ALA A 2 -11.66 -12.97 60.25
CA ALA A 2 -12.40 -11.74 60.60
C ALA A 2 -11.58 -10.48 60.94
N GLU A 3 -11.92 -9.24 60.58
CA GLU A 3 -13.13 -8.70 59.96
C GLU A 3 -12.83 -7.26 59.48
N SER A 4 -13.56 -6.86 58.44
CA SER A 4 -13.70 -5.51 57.91
C SER A 4 -14.40 -4.58 58.90
N MET A 5 -14.06 -3.27 58.91
CA MET A 5 -15.01 -2.20 59.27
C MET A 5 -14.45 -0.82 58.87
N THR A 6 -14.96 -0.29 57.77
CA THR A 6 -15.06 1.15 57.42
C THR A 6 -16.08 1.86 58.34
N PRO A 7 -16.39 3.17 58.20
CA PRO A 7 -15.62 4.42 57.98
C PRO A 7 -16.09 5.54 58.95
N ASN A 8 -15.92 6.83 58.55
CA ASN A 8 -16.57 8.09 58.97
C ASN A 8 -15.78 9.06 59.90
N PRO A 9 -16.11 10.38 59.90
CA PRO A 9 -16.44 11.26 58.77
C PRO A 9 -15.90 12.71 58.92
N SER A 10 -16.00 13.47 57.82
CA SER A 10 -16.35 14.91 57.71
C SER A 10 -15.59 16.01 58.47
N SER A 11 -15.25 17.04 57.66
CA SER A 11 -15.31 18.47 58.00
C SER A 11 -14.27 19.00 58.99
N GLU A 12 -13.68 20.18 58.88
CA GLU A 12 -13.77 21.29 57.94
C GLU A 12 -12.68 22.30 58.36
N ARG A 13 -12.22 23.10 57.40
CA ARG A 13 -11.81 24.53 57.53
C ARG A 13 -10.43 24.94 58.11
N LEU A 14 -9.69 25.56 57.18
CA LEU A 14 -9.17 26.95 57.14
C LEU A 14 -7.94 27.35 57.97
N GLY A 15 -7.10 28.15 57.31
CA GLY A 15 -5.88 28.81 57.79
C GLY A 15 -4.71 28.42 56.87
N GLU A 16 -4.44 29.07 55.74
CA GLU A 16 -4.15 30.50 55.49
C GLU A 16 -2.84 30.95 56.15
N GLU A 17 -1.72 30.46 55.61
CA GLU A 17 -0.34 30.99 55.74
C GLU A 17 0.37 30.51 54.43
N ASN A 18 1.28 31.16 53.72
CA ASN A 18 2.20 32.24 54.03
C ASN A 18 2.97 32.62 52.73
N GLU A 19 3.56 33.82 52.71
CA GLU A 19 4.87 34.16 52.11
C GLU A 19 5.15 33.90 50.61
N ARG A 20 5.28 34.94 49.79
CA ARG A 20 6.52 35.70 49.46
C ARG A 20 7.28 35.17 48.23
N ALA A 21 7.82 36.15 47.51
CA ALA A 21 8.93 36.07 46.55
C ALA A 21 8.59 35.47 45.16
N GLN A 22 8.45 36.35 44.17
CA GLN A 22 9.51 36.65 43.18
C GLN A 22 9.78 35.49 42.21
N SER A 23 9.30 35.63 40.97
CA SER A 23 10.15 35.51 39.77
C SER A 23 9.32 35.83 38.53
N VAL A 24 9.78 36.81 37.76
CA VAL A 24 9.39 37.02 36.36
C VAL A 24 9.83 35.77 35.58
N PRO A 25 9.09 35.32 34.56
CA PRO A 25 9.64 35.54 33.22
C PRO A 25 8.62 35.72 32.09
N CYS A 26 9.11 36.42 31.08
CA CYS A 26 8.92 36.25 29.64
C CYS A 26 7.55 35.84 29.08
N ALA A 27 7.09 36.69 28.16
CA ALA A 27 6.08 36.38 27.17
C ALA A 27 6.43 35.08 26.40
N ASP A 28 5.52 34.12 26.43
CA ASP A 28 5.45 33.06 25.43
C ASP A 28 4.13 33.20 24.69
N ALA A 29 4.20 33.68 23.45
CA ALA A 29 3.10 33.70 22.51
C ALA A 29 2.88 32.28 21.98
N GLY A 30 2.35 31.40 22.83
CA GLY A 30 1.86 30.09 22.44
C GLY A 30 0.63 30.24 21.55
N THR A 31 0.83 30.29 20.23
CA THR A 31 -0.25 30.16 19.26
C THR A 31 -0.83 28.76 19.40
N HIS A 32 -1.91 28.65 20.17
CA HIS A 32 -2.66 27.42 20.35
C HIS A 32 -3.37 27.11 19.02
N ILE A 33 -2.75 26.31 18.16
CA ILE A 33 -3.43 25.77 16.99
C ILE A 33 -4.46 24.76 17.52
N PRO A 34 -5.78 24.97 17.33
CA PRO A 34 -6.76 23.97 17.69
C PRO A 34 -6.54 22.75 16.78
N ARG A 35 -6.26 21.58 17.39
CA ARG A 35 -6.25 20.31 16.66
C ARG A 35 -7.64 20.09 16.07
N SER A 36 -7.73 20.02 14.75
CA SER A 36 -8.94 19.62 14.03
C SER A 36 -9.44 18.28 14.59
N PRO A 37 -10.77 18.08 14.71
CA PRO A 37 -11.30 16.79 15.10
C PRO A 37 -10.95 15.77 14.00
N GLU A 38 -10.12 14.79 14.35
CA GLU A 38 -9.92 13.59 13.53
C GLU A 38 -11.28 12.92 13.41
N GLY A 39 -11.93 13.09 12.25
CA GLY A 39 -13.14 12.34 11.93
C GLY A 39 -12.85 10.83 11.98
N PRO A 40 -13.88 9.98 12.14
CA PRO A 40 -13.68 8.54 12.14
C PRO A 40 -12.94 8.14 10.87
N SER A 41 -11.76 7.52 11.04
CA SER A 41 -11.00 6.93 9.94
C SER A 41 -11.97 6.11 9.08
N PRO A 42 -12.05 6.34 7.76
CA PRO A 42 -12.91 5.54 6.92
C PRO A 42 -12.51 4.08 7.11
N ASP A 43 -13.51 3.21 7.32
CA ASP A 43 -13.31 1.77 7.35
C ASP A 43 -12.64 1.37 6.03
N PRO A 44 -11.41 0.82 6.05
CA PRO A 44 -10.69 0.48 4.82
C PRO A 44 -11.46 -0.55 3.98
N VAL A 45 -12.35 -1.35 4.58
CA VAL A 45 -13.23 -2.29 3.87
C VAL A 45 -14.35 -1.56 3.11
N ALA A 46 -14.86 -0.46 3.66
CA ALA A 46 -15.87 0.37 3.00
C ALA A 46 -15.32 1.07 1.74
N ALA A 47 -13.99 1.21 1.63
CA ALA A 47 -13.32 1.71 0.45
C ALA A 47 -13.16 0.64 -0.65
N LEU A 48 -13.45 -0.65 -0.42
CA LEU A 48 -13.35 -1.66 -1.46
C LEU A 48 -14.55 -1.58 -2.42
N ARG A 49 -14.26 -1.62 -3.72
CA ARG A 49 -15.27 -1.62 -4.77
C ARG A 49 -15.03 -2.78 -5.72
N VAL A 50 -16.09 -3.25 -6.37
CA VAL A 50 -15.96 -4.24 -7.46
C VAL A 50 -15.11 -3.63 -8.57
N ALA A 51 -14.08 -4.35 -9.02
CA ALA A 51 -13.15 -3.90 -10.04
C ALA A 51 -13.89 -3.51 -11.34
N PRO A 52 -13.61 -2.35 -11.96
CA PRO A 52 -14.19 -1.96 -13.24
C PRO A 52 -13.73 -2.94 -14.33
N GLY A 53 -14.70 -3.46 -15.10
CA GLY A 53 -14.48 -4.55 -16.05
C GLY A 53 -14.95 -5.92 -15.52
N TYR A 54 -14.99 -6.11 -14.20
CA TYR A 54 -15.50 -7.31 -13.53
C TYR A 54 -16.85 -7.04 -12.86
N ARG A 55 -17.84 -6.56 -13.64
CA ARG A 55 -19.23 -6.39 -13.16
C ARG A 55 -19.97 -7.71 -12.90
N ARG A 56 -19.26 -8.83 -12.95
CA ARG A 56 -19.79 -10.19 -12.84
C ARG A 56 -18.84 -11.02 -11.98
N ARG A 57 -19.45 -11.93 -11.22
CA ARG A 57 -18.73 -13.00 -10.53
C ARG A 57 -17.94 -13.81 -11.57
N VAL A 58 -16.70 -14.17 -11.24
CA VAL A 58 -15.79 -14.98 -12.07
C VAL A 58 -15.36 -16.21 -11.28
N SER A 59 -14.75 -17.19 -11.97
CA SER A 59 -14.08 -18.29 -11.29
C SER A 59 -12.82 -17.79 -10.58
N LEU A 60 -12.40 -18.45 -9.50
CA LEU A 60 -11.16 -18.10 -8.79
C LEU A 60 -9.94 -18.24 -9.71
N ALA A 61 -9.96 -19.17 -10.67
CA ALA A 61 -8.93 -19.30 -11.69
C ALA A 61 -8.77 -18.03 -12.54
N GLU A 62 -9.88 -17.46 -13.00
CA GLU A 62 -9.93 -16.26 -13.85
C GLU A 62 -9.88 -14.95 -13.05
N CYS A 63 -10.07 -15.01 -11.73
CA CYS A 63 -9.93 -13.86 -10.85
C CYS A 63 -8.50 -13.30 -10.96
N PRO A 64 -8.31 -11.98 -11.14
CA PRO A 64 -6.98 -11.40 -11.13
C PRO A 64 -6.30 -11.58 -9.76
N VAL A 65 -4.96 -11.47 -9.75
CA VAL A 65 -4.17 -11.35 -8.51
C VAL A 65 -4.61 -10.08 -7.77
N GLY A 66 -4.74 -10.18 -6.45
CA GLY A 66 -5.23 -9.10 -5.60
C GLY A 66 -6.46 -9.50 -4.77
N LEU A 67 -7.24 -8.51 -4.36
CA LEU A 67 -8.37 -8.71 -3.48
C LEU A 67 -9.60 -9.24 -4.22
N PHE A 68 -10.37 -10.10 -3.57
CA PHE A 68 -11.67 -10.55 -4.04
C PHE A 68 -12.63 -10.77 -2.87
N MET A 69 -13.92 -10.79 -3.17
CA MET A 69 -14.98 -11.16 -2.25
C MET A 69 -15.44 -12.59 -2.57
N SER A 70 -15.45 -13.45 -1.56
CA SER A 70 -16.04 -14.79 -1.65
C SER A 70 -17.57 -14.72 -1.77
N ALA A 71 -18.20 -15.84 -2.12
CA ALA A 71 -19.66 -15.96 -2.07
C ALA A 71 -20.22 -15.82 -0.64
N SER A 72 -19.43 -16.16 0.38
CA SER A 72 -19.77 -15.97 1.81
C SER A 72 -19.71 -14.50 2.27
N GLY A 73 -19.20 -13.60 1.43
CA GLY A 73 -19.05 -12.17 1.76
C GLY A 73 -17.74 -11.84 2.49
N GLU A 74 -16.79 -12.77 2.51
CA GLU A 74 -15.46 -12.57 3.10
C GLU A 74 -14.53 -11.93 2.07
N VAL A 75 -13.70 -10.99 2.53
CA VAL A 75 -12.63 -10.42 1.72
C VAL A 75 -11.44 -11.37 1.78
N CYS A 76 -10.90 -11.70 0.62
CA CYS A 76 -9.78 -12.60 0.45
C CYS A 76 -8.71 -11.97 -0.45
N LEU A 77 -7.47 -12.44 -0.32
CA LEU A 77 -6.34 -12.09 -1.16
C LEU A 77 -5.97 -13.31 -2.00
N LYS A 78 -5.88 -13.15 -3.32
CA LYS A 78 -5.28 -14.13 -4.24
C LYS A 78 -3.87 -13.65 -4.60
N THR A 79 -2.87 -14.53 -4.47
CA THR A 79 -1.51 -14.27 -4.95
C THR A 79 -1.32 -14.83 -6.36
N GLU A 80 -0.17 -14.53 -6.97
CA GLU A 80 0.21 -15.13 -8.25
C GLU A 80 0.66 -16.59 -8.12
N TYR A 81 0.97 -17.02 -6.90
CA TYR A 81 1.57 -18.31 -6.62
C TYR A 81 0.55 -19.43 -6.51
N ARG A 82 1.07 -20.65 -6.55
CA ARG A 82 0.33 -21.89 -6.32
C ARG A 82 1.06 -22.71 -5.29
N THR A 83 0.31 -23.48 -4.51
CA THR A 83 0.91 -24.45 -3.60
C THR A 83 1.60 -25.56 -4.39
N ALA A 84 2.46 -26.34 -3.74
CA ALA A 84 3.10 -27.51 -4.35
C ALA A 84 2.07 -28.53 -4.90
N GLY A 85 0.85 -28.54 -4.38
CA GLY A 85 -0.27 -29.36 -4.86
C GLY A 85 -1.07 -28.77 -6.02
N GLY A 86 -0.69 -27.58 -6.52
CA GLY A 86 -1.35 -26.89 -7.63
C GLY A 86 -2.55 -26.01 -7.23
N ALA A 87 -2.90 -25.96 -5.95
CA ALA A 87 -3.96 -25.10 -5.42
C ALA A 87 -3.61 -23.63 -5.63
N ILE A 88 -4.62 -22.80 -5.93
CA ILE A 88 -4.42 -21.35 -6.01
C ILE A 88 -4.12 -20.85 -4.61
N GLU A 89 -3.04 -20.09 -4.46
CA GLU A 89 -2.69 -19.51 -3.18
C GLU A 89 -3.59 -18.29 -2.91
N ALA A 90 -4.57 -18.50 -2.03
CA ALA A 90 -5.53 -17.49 -1.63
C ALA A 90 -5.79 -17.57 -0.13
N TYR A 91 -6.00 -16.42 0.52
CA TYR A 91 -6.16 -16.31 1.96
C TYR A 91 -7.34 -15.43 2.34
N ILE A 92 -8.06 -15.79 3.39
CA ILE A 92 -9.13 -14.98 3.97
C ILE A 92 -8.48 -13.82 4.76
N ALA A 93 -8.79 -12.58 4.41
CA ALA A 93 -8.08 -11.41 4.96
C ALA A 93 -8.32 -11.21 6.47
N SER A 94 -9.46 -11.65 6.99
CA SER A 94 -9.80 -11.52 8.41
C SER A 94 -9.12 -12.55 9.30
N SER A 95 -8.87 -13.78 8.82
CA SER A 95 -8.31 -14.87 9.61
C SER A 95 -6.89 -15.29 9.21
N GLY A 96 -6.46 -14.95 8.00
CA GLY A 96 -5.21 -15.44 7.41
C GLY A 96 -5.27 -16.91 6.97
N GLU A 97 -6.43 -17.56 7.08
CA GLU A 97 -6.59 -18.96 6.69
C GLU A 97 -6.61 -19.13 5.17
N PHE A 98 -6.20 -20.31 4.72
CA PHE A 98 -6.21 -20.65 3.31
C PHE A 98 -7.64 -20.75 2.78
N PHE A 99 -7.93 -20.02 1.70
CA PHE A 99 -9.23 -20.01 1.06
C PHE A 99 -9.41 -21.24 0.16
N TRP A 100 -10.15 -22.24 0.65
CA TRP A 100 -10.58 -23.38 -0.15
C TRP A 100 -11.91 -23.16 -0.87
N GLY A 101 -12.77 -22.30 -0.32
CA GLY A 101 -14.16 -22.16 -0.75
C GLY A 101 -15.05 -23.32 -0.29
N ASP A 102 -16.17 -23.51 -1.00
CA ASP A 102 -17.18 -24.52 -0.68
C ASP A 102 -16.69 -25.96 -0.91
N GLN A 103 -17.33 -26.92 -0.23
CA GLN A 103 -17.09 -28.35 -0.44
C GLN A 103 -17.49 -28.79 -1.86
N PRO A 104 -16.77 -29.74 -2.49
CA PRO A 104 -15.57 -30.41 -2.00
C PRO A 104 -14.36 -29.48 -2.04
N GLN A 105 -13.38 -29.65 -1.15
CA GLN A 105 -12.17 -28.82 -1.11
C GLN A 105 -11.03 -29.51 -1.88
N THR A 106 -11.09 -29.44 -3.22
CA THR A 106 -10.06 -29.94 -4.13
C THR A 106 -9.49 -28.78 -4.95
N VAL A 107 -8.35 -28.99 -5.60
CA VAL A 107 -7.73 -27.96 -6.46
C VAL A 107 -8.69 -27.53 -7.59
N GLU A 108 -9.40 -28.48 -8.17
CA GLU A 108 -10.34 -28.22 -9.27
C GLU A 108 -11.55 -27.42 -8.80
N SER A 109 -12.18 -27.82 -7.68
CA SER A 109 -13.34 -27.10 -7.14
C SER A 109 -12.95 -25.73 -6.57
N GLN A 110 -11.74 -25.59 -6.02
CA GLN A 110 -11.19 -24.32 -5.57
C GLN A 110 -11.05 -23.36 -6.76
N ALA A 111 -10.48 -23.83 -7.88
CA ALA A 111 -10.32 -23.03 -9.09
C ALA A 111 -11.65 -22.55 -9.68
N GLN A 112 -12.74 -23.29 -9.46
CA GLN A 112 -14.09 -22.99 -9.93
C GLN A 112 -14.91 -22.12 -8.97
N GLN A 113 -14.38 -21.77 -7.79
CA GLN A 113 -15.12 -20.95 -6.81
C GLN A 113 -15.53 -19.61 -7.41
N VAL A 114 -16.79 -19.25 -7.19
CA VAL A 114 -17.40 -18.05 -7.76
C VAL A 114 -17.09 -16.86 -6.85
N VAL A 115 -16.29 -15.92 -7.34
CA VAL A 115 -15.76 -14.78 -6.57
C VAL A 115 -15.98 -13.46 -7.29
N THR A 116 -15.92 -12.36 -6.54
CA THR A 116 -16.04 -11.00 -7.09
C THR A 116 -14.74 -10.23 -6.87
N PRO A 117 -13.97 -9.90 -7.93
CA PRO A 117 -12.73 -9.15 -7.79
C PRO A 117 -12.98 -7.75 -7.19
N LEU A 118 -12.10 -7.34 -6.29
CA LEU A 118 -12.15 -6.06 -5.60
C LEU A 118 -10.95 -5.20 -5.96
N GLU A 119 -11.18 -3.89 -6.06
CA GLU A 119 -10.16 -2.87 -6.13
C GLU A 119 -10.33 -1.91 -4.95
N ALA A 120 -9.21 -1.34 -4.50
CA ALA A 120 -9.27 -0.21 -3.59
C ALA A 120 -9.89 0.99 -4.33
N ALA A 121 -10.93 1.59 -3.75
CA ALA A 121 -11.40 2.89 -4.22
C ALA A 121 -10.24 3.86 -4.10
N ARG A 122 -9.74 4.32 -5.24
CA ARG A 122 -8.88 5.49 -5.25
C ARG A 122 -9.74 6.65 -4.76
N ASP A 123 -9.34 7.26 -3.66
CA ASP A 123 -9.98 8.45 -3.13
C ASP A 123 -10.17 9.47 -4.27
N MET A 124 -11.40 9.91 -4.49
CA MET A 124 -11.71 11.04 -5.37
C MET A 124 -11.27 12.35 -4.70
N GLY A 125 -9.98 12.46 -4.36
CA GLY A 125 -9.35 13.58 -3.68
C GLY A 125 -8.31 14.34 -4.53
N SER A 126 -8.23 14.10 -5.84
CA SER A 126 -7.36 14.87 -6.74
C SER A 126 -8.03 15.14 -8.08
N ARG A 127 -8.95 16.12 -8.08
CA ARG A 127 -9.58 16.64 -9.29
C ARG A 127 -8.61 17.61 -9.97
N ALA A 128 -7.91 17.14 -11.01
CA ALA A 128 -7.26 18.03 -11.97
C ALA A 128 -8.34 18.87 -12.71
N PRO A 129 -8.08 20.14 -13.05
CA PRO A 129 -9.09 20.99 -13.68
C PRO A 129 -9.39 20.54 -15.11
N GLN A 130 -10.68 20.54 -15.43
CA GLN A 130 -11.25 20.17 -16.72
C GLN A 130 -10.84 21.19 -17.78
N GLY A 131 -10.06 20.74 -18.77
CA GLY A 131 -9.90 21.42 -20.05
C GLY A 131 -11.09 21.08 -20.95
N ALA A 132 -11.79 22.12 -21.40
CA ALA A 132 -12.94 22.06 -22.28
C ALA A 132 -12.60 21.57 -23.70
N GLY A 133 -13.56 20.95 -24.39
CA GLY A 133 -13.54 20.83 -25.85
C GLY A 133 -14.31 19.63 -26.39
N CYS A 134 -15.34 19.90 -27.16
CA CYS A 134 -16.34 18.99 -27.73
C CYS A 134 -15.94 18.46 -29.12
N ASP A 135 -16.28 17.21 -29.44
CA ASP A 135 -16.84 16.83 -30.76
C ASP A 135 -17.55 15.44 -30.70
N PRO A 136 -18.79 15.28 -31.22
CA PRO A 136 -19.50 14.01 -31.27
C PRO A 136 -19.38 13.35 -32.66
N GLY A 137 -18.63 12.24 -32.75
CA GLY A 137 -18.52 11.45 -33.97
C GLY A 137 -18.30 9.97 -33.68
N ARG A 138 -19.22 9.12 -34.16
CA ARG A 138 -19.28 7.67 -33.96
C ARG A 138 -18.20 6.90 -34.72
N ASP A 139 -18.03 5.66 -34.27
CA ASP A 139 -17.30 4.53 -34.88
C ASP A 139 -15.79 4.49 -34.63
N ASN A 140 -15.44 4.23 -33.37
CA ASN A 140 -14.19 3.54 -33.05
C ASN A 140 -14.50 2.45 -32.00
N PRO A 141 -14.21 1.16 -32.24
CA PRO A 141 -14.24 0.17 -31.16
C PRO A 141 -13.34 0.67 -30.02
N PRO A 142 -13.64 0.34 -28.74
CA PRO A 142 -12.79 0.77 -27.64
C PRO A 142 -11.36 0.34 -27.95
N PRO A 143 -10.34 1.22 -27.86
CA PRO A 143 -8.97 0.79 -27.99
C PRO A 143 -8.77 -0.28 -26.92
N SER A 144 -8.37 -1.48 -27.35
CA SER A 144 -7.75 -2.47 -26.48
C SER A 144 -6.78 -1.70 -25.59
N GLN A 145 -7.09 -1.63 -24.30
CA GLN A 145 -6.31 -0.86 -23.33
C GLN A 145 -4.83 -1.24 -23.51
N PRO A 146 -3.90 -0.30 -23.70
CA PRO A 146 -2.50 -0.67 -23.67
C PRO A 146 -2.19 -1.13 -22.25
N LEU A 147 -1.57 -2.31 -22.15
CA LEU A 147 -0.83 -2.76 -20.98
C LEU A 147 -0.08 -1.55 -20.39
N ARG A 148 -0.29 -1.29 -19.10
CA ARG A 148 0.52 -0.40 -18.24
C ARG A 148 1.90 -0.23 -18.89
N GLU A 149 2.18 0.98 -19.39
CA GLU A 149 3.23 1.23 -20.39
C GLU A 149 4.48 0.42 -20.05
N ALA A 150 4.79 -0.57 -20.89
CA ALA A 150 6.03 -1.31 -20.77
C ALA A 150 7.16 -0.29 -20.92
N VAL A 151 7.74 0.13 -19.79
CA VAL A 151 8.90 1.02 -19.77
C VAL A 151 9.92 0.38 -20.71
N GLY A 152 10.21 1.02 -21.83
CA GLY A 152 11.16 0.48 -22.80
C GLY A 152 12.53 0.33 -22.16
N ARG A 153 13.35 -0.59 -22.68
CA ARG A 153 14.72 -0.84 -22.19
C ARG A 153 15.51 0.45 -21.94
N GLU A 154 15.48 1.38 -22.89
CA GLU A 154 16.21 2.66 -22.79
C GLU A 154 15.71 3.53 -21.63
N GLU A 155 14.41 3.54 -21.36
CA GLU A 155 13.83 4.31 -20.25
C GLU A 155 14.10 3.63 -18.89
N PHE A 156 14.14 2.29 -18.88
CA PHE A 156 14.56 1.54 -17.70
C PHE A 156 16.02 1.85 -17.35
N GLU A 157 16.91 1.78 -18.33
CA GLU A 157 18.33 2.10 -18.18
C GLU A 157 18.52 3.54 -17.70
N ARG A 158 17.82 4.51 -18.30
CA ARG A 158 17.88 5.93 -17.90
C ARG A 158 17.49 6.12 -16.43
N ARG A 159 16.35 5.57 -16.01
CA ARG A 159 15.83 5.72 -14.64
C ARG A 159 16.67 4.97 -13.60
N PHE A 160 17.24 3.84 -13.98
CA PHE A 160 18.17 3.08 -13.14
C PHE A 160 19.44 3.91 -12.86
N ILE A 161 20.05 4.47 -13.91
CA ILE A 161 21.26 5.30 -13.79
C ILE A 161 20.98 6.57 -12.98
N GLU A 162 19.87 7.26 -13.27
CA GLU A 162 19.46 8.47 -12.54
C GLU A 162 19.30 8.17 -11.04
N LYS A 163 18.69 7.03 -10.71
CA LYS A 163 18.51 6.62 -9.31
C LYS A 163 19.83 6.25 -8.63
N MET A 164 20.72 5.56 -9.33
CA MET A 164 22.05 5.19 -8.82
C MET A 164 22.86 6.43 -8.46
N VAL A 165 22.97 7.38 -9.40
CA VAL A 165 23.72 8.62 -9.18
C VAL A 165 23.09 9.49 -8.09
N ALA A 166 21.76 9.52 -8.00
CA ALA A 166 21.06 10.28 -6.97
C ALA A 166 21.30 9.77 -5.54
N VAL A 167 21.62 8.48 -5.38
CA VAL A 167 21.76 7.84 -4.05
C VAL A 167 23.22 7.60 -3.70
N ALA A 168 24.03 7.04 -4.61
CA ALA A 168 25.44 6.74 -4.38
C ALA A 168 26.38 7.91 -4.72
N GLY A 169 25.89 8.95 -5.42
CA GLY A 169 26.69 10.08 -5.89
C GLY A 169 27.31 9.86 -7.27
N GLU A 170 28.18 10.77 -7.70
CA GLU A 170 28.77 10.75 -9.05
C GLU A 170 29.93 9.77 -9.19
N THR A 171 30.66 9.51 -8.09
CA THR A 171 31.88 8.69 -8.08
C THR A 171 31.93 7.79 -6.84
N PHE A 172 32.38 6.56 -7.02
CA PHE A 172 32.71 5.64 -5.94
C PHE A 172 33.94 6.10 -5.14
N ALA A 173 34.20 5.47 -4.01
CA ALA A 173 35.31 5.81 -3.10
C ALA A 173 36.71 5.56 -3.71
N ASP A 174 36.80 4.73 -4.74
CA ASP A 174 38.01 4.44 -5.54
C ASP A 174 38.21 5.41 -6.71
N GLY A 175 37.25 6.31 -6.95
CA GLY A 175 37.27 7.29 -8.03
C GLY A 175 36.63 6.80 -9.33
N GLU A 176 36.05 5.60 -9.38
CA GLU A 176 35.29 5.14 -10.53
C GLU A 176 33.94 5.88 -10.66
N SER A 177 33.43 6.02 -11.88
CA SER A 177 32.16 6.72 -12.14
C SER A 177 30.96 5.81 -11.89
N VAL A 178 30.05 6.23 -11.00
CA VAL A 178 28.80 5.52 -10.71
C VAL A 178 27.90 5.46 -11.95
N CYS A 179 27.94 6.49 -12.79
CA CYS A 179 27.16 6.54 -14.02
C CYS A 179 27.64 5.52 -15.06
N GLU A 180 28.95 5.36 -15.22
CA GLU A 180 29.53 4.38 -16.16
C GLU A 180 29.29 2.94 -15.69
N TYR A 181 29.40 2.71 -14.38
CA TYR A 181 29.01 1.45 -13.77
C TYR A 181 27.53 1.15 -14.02
N ALA A 182 26.65 2.10 -13.68
CA ALA A 182 25.20 1.92 -13.79
C ALA A 182 24.75 1.66 -15.23
N ALA A 183 25.43 2.26 -16.22
CA ALA A 183 25.18 2.01 -17.64
C ALA A 183 25.58 0.59 -18.09
N GLN A 184 26.56 -0.04 -17.42
CA GLN A 184 26.94 -1.43 -17.67
C GLN A 184 26.05 -2.42 -16.92
N ALA A 185 25.60 -2.05 -15.72
CA ALA A 185 24.73 -2.89 -14.89
C ALA A 185 23.28 -2.89 -15.40
N ALA A 186 22.71 -1.74 -15.76
CA ALA A 186 21.29 -1.64 -16.10
C ALA A 186 20.78 -2.65 -17.18
N PRO A 187 21.55 -2.98 -18.24
CA PRO A 187 21.17 -4.03 -19.18
C PRO A 187 20.95 -5.42 -18.55
N THR A 188 21.75 -5.79 -17.54
CA THR A 188 21.65 -7.13 -16.92
C THR A 188 20.37 -7.24 -16.09
N TYR A 189 19.96 -6.16 -15.44
CA TYR A 189 18.68 -6.06 -14.72
C TYR A 189 17.46 -6.08 -15.65
N TRP A 190 17.61 -5.56 -16.87
CA TRP A 190 16.56 -5.61 -17.88
C TRP A 190 16.35 -7.01 -18.47
N GLU A 191 17.41 -7.80 -18.59
CA GLU A 191 17.38 -9.17 -19.12
C GLU A 191 16.66 -10.14 -18.18
N GLU A 192 16.69 -9.89 -16.87
CA GLU A 192 16.03 -10.69 -15.84
C GLU A 192 14.56 -10.27 -15.63
N PRO A 193 13.57 -11.10 -16.01
CA PRO A 193 12.16 -10.69 -16.02
C PRO A 193 11.62 -10.29 -14.65
N TRP A 194 12.05 -10.98 -13.60
CA TRP A 194 11.62 -10.75 -12.22
C TRP A 194 12.20 -9.46 -11.62
N GLN A 195 13.41 -9.06 -12.03
CA GLN A 195 14.01 -7.78 -11.61
C GLN A 195 13.35 -6.62 -12.36
N ARG A 196 13.11 -6.79 -13.66
CA ARG A 196 12.40 -5.80 -14.47
C ARG A 196 10.99 -5.48 -13.96
N GLU A 197 10.30 -6.46 -13.41
CA GLU A 197 8.95 -6.30 -12.84
C GLU A 197 8.91 -5.42 -11.58
N GLU A 198 9.99 -5.38 -10.79
CA GLU A 198 10.12 -4.48 -9.64
C GLU A 198 10.36 -3.01 -10.04
N GLY A 199 10.92 -2.80 -11.23
CA GLY A 199 11.14 -1.49 -11.82
C GLY A 199 12.54 -0.91 -11.56
N PRO A 200 12.98 0.06 -12.40
CA PRO A 200 14.37 0.48 -12.47
C PRO A 200 14.90 1.10 -11.17
N GLU A 201 14.06 1.81 -10.40
CA GLU A 201 14.48 2.38 -9.12
C GLU A 201 14.66 1.34 -8.01
N ALA A 202 13.85 0.29 -8.01
CA ALA A 202 13.96 -0.80 -7.03
C ALA A 202 15.24 -1.59 -7.27
N CYS A 203 15.53 -1.90 -8.55
CA CYS A 203 16.78 -2.55 -8.95
C CYS A 203 18.01 -1.71 -8.56
N ALA A 204 17.99 -0.40 -8.81
CA ALA A 204 19.10 0.49 -8.45
C ALA A 204 19.37 0.50 -6.93
N LEU A 205 18.31 0.56 -6.11
CA LEU A 205 18.44 0.54 -4.66
C LEU A 205 18.95 -0.80 -4.12
N ALA A 206 18.51 -1.92 -4.73
CA ALA A 206 18.99 -3.25 -4.37
C ALA A 206 20.49 -3.40 -4.66
N ASP A 207 20.96 -2.84 -5.78
CA ASP A 207 22.36 -2.89 -6.20
C ASP A 207 23.26 -2.06 -5.29
N ILE A 208 22.85 -0.82 -4.99
CA ILE A 208 23.54 0.05 -4.02
C ILE A 208 23.68 -0.63 -2.66
N ASN A 209 22.60 -1.27 -2.18
CA ASN A 209 22.61 -1.96 -0.90
C ASN A 209 23.57 -3.17 -0.87
N TYR A 210 23.97 -3.71 -2.02
CA TYR A 210 24.92 -4.82 -2.10
C TYR A 210 26.37 -4.36 -1.88
N TRP A 211 26.73 -3.11 -2.19
CA TRP A 211 28.11 -2.60 -2.02
C TRP A 211 28.30 -1.69 -0.81
N GLU A 212 27.22 -1.10 -0.28
CA GLU A 212 27.23 -0.31 0.97
C GLU A 212 27.19 -1.18 2.25
N GLY A 213 27.27 -2.52 2.10
CA GLY A 213 27.21 -3.51 3.18
C GLY A 213 28.51 -3.71 3.97
#